data_AF-A0A3D9LB80-F1
#
_entry.id   AF-A0A3D9LB80-F1
#
_cell.length_a   1.000
_cell.length_b   1.000
_cell.length_c   1.000
_cell.angle_alpha   90.00
_cell.angle_beta   90.00
_cell.angle_gamma   90.00
#
_symmetry.space_group_name_H-M   'P 1'
#
loop_
_entity.id
_entity.type
_entity.pdbx_description
1 polymer ?
#
loop_
_entity_poly.entity_id
_entity_poly.type
_entity_poly.pdbx_seq_one_letter_code
_entity_poly.pdbx_strand_id
1 'polypeptide(L)'
;MLSPGVPPCSPVTTTPAERSTVPRLTRLSRLRLSYLRLSRVRRFRSVGAVAVVGLGLIVSGCSAPVADVEAAPEATDPVCAEAMVSLPDAVAGFDRRETDSQATAAWGEPSAVILRCGVPVPGPTTEHCVTANGIDWVTRDDGEFWTLTTYGRSPAIEVLFDDTRAASSSVMVDLSSAVGRIPATGGCTTSAPTQAPIPGTDAPSS
;
A
#
# COMPACT_ATOMS: atom_id res chain seq x y z
N MET A 1 42.55 -5.12 15.29
CA MET A 1 42.00 -3.80 15.61
C MET A 1 40.50 -3.97 15.82
N LEU A 2 40.02 -3.54 16.98
CA LEU A 2 38.72 -3.88 17.57
C LEU A 2 37.53 -3.31 16.77
N SER A 3 36.52 -4.16 16.58
CA SER A 3 35.16 -3.81 16.16
C SER A 3 34.42 -3.10 17.31
N PRO A 4 33.75 -1.96 17.12
CA PRO A 4 32.84 -1.42 18.12
C PRO A 4 31.47 -2.12 18.04
N GLY A 5 31.09 -2.77 19.14
CA GLY A 5 29.81 -3.43 19.32
C GLY A 5 28.64 -2.45 19.42
N VAL A 6 27.54 -2.79 18.76
CA VAL A 6 26.24 -2.12 18.87
C VAL A 6 25.46 -2.73 20.05
N PRO A 7 24.91 -1.93 20.99
CA PRO A 7 24.11 -2.44 22.10
C PRO A 7 22.68 -2.83 21.65
N PRO A 8 22.05 -3.84 22.28
CA PRO A 8 20.66 -4.18 22.02
C PRO A 8 19.71 -3.22 22.76
N CYS A 9 18.75 -2.63 22.04
CA CYS A 9 17.62 -1.94 22.65
C CYS A 9 16.41 -2.89 22.77
N SER A 10 15.91 -2.94 24.01
CA SER A 10 14.87 -3.77 24.62
C SER A 10 13.48 -3.71 23.95
N PRO A 11 12.61 -4.69 24.26
CA PRO A 11 11.24 -4.75 23.76
C PRO A 11 10.30 -3.71 24.37
N VAL A 12 9.46 -3.09 23.54
CA VAL A 12 8.31 -2.28 23.96
C VAL A 12 7.21 -3.22 24.46
N THR A 13 6.89 -3.10 25.74
CA THR A 13 5.80 -3.83 26.40
C THR A 13 4.48 -3.17 26.05
N THR A 14 3.54 -3.97 25.53
CA THR A 14 2.15 -3.60 25.26
C THR A 14 1.43 -3.21 26.55
N THR A 15 0.91 -1.98 26.61
CA THR A 15 0.03 -1.52 27.69
C THR A 15 -1.40 -1.98 27.41
N PRO A 16 -2.06 -2.70 28.34
CA PRO A 16 -3.48 -3.04 28.18
C PRO A 16 -4.39 -1.87 28.58
N ALA A 17 -5.52 -1.81 27.89
CA ALA A 17 -6.61 -0.89 28.16
C ALA A 17 -7.23 -1.11 29.55
N GLU A 18 -7.25 -0.06 30.38
CA GLU A 18 -7.97 -0.07 31.65
C GLU A 18 -9.33 0.63 31.51
N ARG A 19 -10.37 -0.18 31.68
CA ARG A 19 -11.77 0.21 31.87
C ARG A 19 -12.04 0.21 33.37
N SER A 20 -12.36 1.35 33.96
CA SER A 20 -13.15 1.42 35.21
C SER A 20 -13.50 2.87 35.54
N THR A 21 -14.77 3.25 35.61
CA THR A 21 -15.74 2.98 36.69
C THR A 21 -15.95 4.28 37.46
N VAL A 22 -17.15 4.85 37.25
CA VAL A 22 -17.71 5.98 37.97
C VAL A 22 -17.94 5.59 39.44
N PRO A 23 -17.75 6.51 40.39
CA PRO A 23 -18.63 6.52 41.55
C PRO A 23 -19.35 7.85 41.76
N ARG A 24 -20.48 7.66 42.43
CA ARG A 24 -21.62 8.53 42.68
C ARG A 24 -21.38 9.37 43.93
N LEU A 25 -21.88 10.61 43.90
CA LEU A 25 -22.62 11.32 44.97
C LEU A 25 -22.16 11.17 46.43
N THR A 26 -21.81 12.28 47.10
CA THR A 26 -22.47 12.75 48.34
C THR A 26 -22.00 14.17 48.70
N ARG A 27 -22.91 15.14 48.71
CA ARG A 27 -23.56 15.79 49.88
C ARG A 27 -22.67 16.73 50.72
N LEU A 28 -23.19 17.97 50.75
CA LEU A 28 -23.31 18.88 51.89
C LEU A 28 -22.03 19.47 52.47
N SER A 29 -21.95 20.79 52.43
CA SER A 29 -22.29 21.54 53.65
C SER A 29 -22.45 23.03 53.36
N ARG A 30 -23.48 23.58 53.99
CA ARG A 30 -23.89 24.97 53.98
C ARG A 30 -22.93 25.75 54.85
N LEU A 31 -22.46 26.90 54.38
CA LEU A 31 -22.21 28.03 55.26
C LEU A 31 -22.81 29.28 54.62
N ARG A 32 -23.90 29.72 55.25
CA ARG A 32 -24.48 31.05 55.10
C ARG A 32 -23.46 32.05 55.61
N LEU A 33 -23.05 33.00 54.78
CA LEU A 33 -22.75 34.35 55.27
C LEU A 33 -23.57 35.34 54.47
N SER A 34 -24.70 35.68 55.07
CA SER A 34 -25.50 36.85 54.78
C SER A 34 -24.69 38.10 55.14
N TYR A 35 -24.17 38.86 54.19
CA TYR A 35 -23.75 40.23 54.45
C TYR A 35 -24.12 41.16 53.29
N LEU A 36 -25.03 42.08 53.63
CA LEU A 36 -25.17 43.46 53.14
C LEU A 36 -25.65 43.64 51.69
N ARG A 37 -26.94 43.95 51.54
CA ARG A 37 -27.54 45.30 51.46
C ARG A 37 -27.38 45.92 50.06
N LEU A 38 -28.55 46.10 49.45
CA LEU A 38 -28.82 46.77 48.19
C LEU A 38 -28.05 48.07 47.98
N SER A 39 -27.51 48.22 46.78
CA SER A 39 -27.45 49.50 46.09
C SER A 39 -27.65 49.29 44.59
N ARG A 40 -28.89 49.55 44.12
CA ARG A 40 -29.16 49.78 42.70
C ARG A 40 -28.47 51.07 42.29
N VAL A 41 -27.50 51.00 41.40
CA VAL A 41 -27.12 52.15 40.56
C VAL A 41 -27.25 51.73 39.10
N ARG A 42 -28.20 52.38 38.43
CA ARG A 42 -28.46 52.25 36.99
C ARG A 42 -27.32 52.92 36.22
N ARG A 43 -26.88 52.21 35.17
CA ARG A 43 -26.58 52.71 33.82
C ARG A 43 -25.19 53.33 33.52
N PHE A 44 -24.51 52.60 32.62
CA PHE A 44 -23.95 53.00 31.31
C PHE A 44 -22.45 53.31 31.18
N ARG A 45 -21.92 52.72 30.09
CA ARG A 45 -20.65 52.94 29.35
C ARG A 45 -19.39 52.36 29.99
N SER A 46 -18.45 51.70 29.31
CA SER A 46 -18.28 51.10 27.96
C SER A 46 -16.90 50.41 28.01
N VAL A 47 -16.62 49.55 27.04
CA VAL A 47 -15.29 49.09 26.58
C VAL A 47 -14.68 47.89 27.31
N GLY A 48 -14.47 46.83 26.52
CA GLY A 48 -13.74 45.63 26.91
C GLY A 48 -14.28 44.34 26.29
N ALA A 49 -14.82 44.39 25.06
CA ALA A 49 -15.13 43.17 24.33
C ALA A 49 -13.81 42.49 23.96
N VAL A 50 -13.40 41.49 24.76
CA VAL A 50 -12.34 40.55 24.40
C VAL A 50 -12.89 39.69 23.26
N ALA A 51 -12.68 40.13 22.03
CA ALA A 51 -12.91 39.32 20.85
C ALA A 51 -11.87 38.19 20.85
N VAL A 52 -12.24 37.02 21.39
CA VAL A 52 -11.52 35.78 21.15
C VAL A 52 -11.73 35.44 19.68
N VAL A 53 -10.78 35.84 18.83
CA VAL A 53 -10.68 35.40 17.44
C VAL A 53 -10.41 33.90 17.49
N GLY A 54 -11.49 33.11 17.41
CA GLY A 54 -11.42 31.68 17.19
C GLY A 54 -10.89 31.44 15.78
N LEU A 55 -9.57 31.38 15.64
CA LEU A 55 -8.91 30.95 14.43
C LEU A 55 -9.10 29.43 14.30
N GLY A 56 -10.26 29.03 13.79
CA GLY A 56 -10.52 27.65 13.40
C GLY A 56 -9.64 27.30 12.21
N LEU A 57 -8.48 26.69 12.48
CA LEU A 57 -7.67 26.04 11.46
C LEU A 57 -8.46 24.83 10.93
N ILE A 58 -9.23 25.05 9.87
CA ILE A 58 -9.76 23.95 9.05
C ILE A 58 -8.56 23.42 8.27
N VAL A 59 -7.88 22.42 8.82
CA VAL A 59 -6.89 21.65 8.07
C VAL A 59 -7.66 20.74 7.12
N SER A 60 -7.94 21.24 5.92
CA SER A 60 -8.32 20.37 4.80
C SER A 60 -7.09 19.59 4.38
N GLY A 61 -6.93 18.37 4.89
CA GLY A 61 -5.94 17.43 4.39
C GLY A 61 -6.33 16.98 2.99
N CYS A 62 -5.52 17.32 1.99
CA CYS A 62 -5.60 16.73 0.66
C CYS A 62 -4.99 15.33 0.70
N SER A 63 -5.66 14.37 1.34
CA SER A 63 -5.29 12.96 1.22
C SER A 63 -5.93 12.38 -0.04
N ALA A 64 -5.10 11.84 -0.94
CA ALA A 64 -5.59 11.01 -2.03
C ALA A 64 -6.32 9.79 -1.46
N PRO A 65 -7.38 9.27 -2.11
CA PRO A 65 -8.08 8.11 -1.60
C PRO A 65 -7.16 6.88 -1.60
N VAL A 66 -7.18 6.13 -0.50
CA VAL A 66 -6.46 4.86 -0.36
C VAL A 66 -7.13 3.81 -1.23
N ALA A 67 -6.34 3.01 -1.96
CA ALA A 67 -6.88 1.91 -2.76
C ALA A 67 -7.14 0.68 -1.86
N ASP A 68 -8.38 0.17 -1.93
CA ASP A 68 -8.79 -1.09 -1.28
C ASP A 68 -8.24 -2.25 -2.12
N VAL A 69 -7.32 -3.01 -1.54
CA VAL A 69 -6.68 -4.17 -2.21
C VAL A 69 -6.57 -5.31 -1.22
N GLU A 70 -7.26 -6.42 -1.47
CA GLU A 70 -7.21 -7.59 -0.59
C GLU A 70 -5.78 -8.09 -0.41
N ALA A 71 -5.36 -8.35 0.83
CA ALA A 71 -4.04 -8.94 1.10
C ALA A 71 -3.94 -10.37 0.51
N ALA A 72 -2.73 -10.82 0.17
CA ALA A 72 -2.52 -12.21 -0.20
C ALA A 72 -2.34 -13.11 1.04
N PRO A 73 -2.58 -14.43 0.94
CA PRO A 73 -2.50 -15.34 2.09
C PRO A 73 -1.16 -15.32 2.83
N GLU A 74 -0.05 -15.13 2.10
CA GLU A 74 1.31 -15.08 2.63
C GLU A 74 1.89 -13.65 2.64
N ALA A 75 1.04 -12.61 2.65
CA ALA A 75 1.47 -11.20 2.62
C ALA A 75 2.38 -10.77 3.79
N THR A 76 2.43 -11.55 4.88
CA THR A 76 3.31 -11.29 6.05
C THR A 76 4.68 -11.98 5.92
N ASP A 77 4.94 -12.70 4.82
CA ASP A 77 6.27 -13.29 4.59
C ASP A 77 7.35 -12.18 4.53
N PRO A 78 8.46 -12.32 5.27
CA PRO A 78 9.51 -11.30 5.30
C PRO A 78 10.15 -11.02 3.93
N VAL A 79 10.14 -11.98 3.00
CA VAL A 79 10.65 -11.81 1.65
C VAL A 79 9.78 -10.81 0.86
N CYS A 80 8.47 -10.75 1.14
CA CYS A 80 7.61 -9.71 0.58
C CYS A 80 8.05 -8.32 1.04
N ALA A 81 8.49 -8.14 2.29
CA ALA A 81 8.96 -6.83 2.76
C ALA A 81 10.15 -6.31 1.92
N GLU A 82 11.10 -7.17 1.56
CA GLU A 82 12.25 -6.80 0.71
C GLU A 82 11.84 -6.38 -0.70
N ALA A 83 10.86 -7.09 -1.28
CA ALA A 83 10.29 -6.74 -2.58
C ALA A 83 9.53 -5.40 -2.50
N MET A 84 8.70 -5.21 -1.48
CA MET A 84 7.86 -4.02 -1.30
C MET A 84 8.70 -2.74 -1.14
N VAL A 85 9.79 -2.77 -0.37
CA VAL A 85 10.68 -1.59 -0.22
C VAL A 85 11.47 -1.27 -1.50
N SER A 86 11.52 -2.20 -2.44
CA SER A 86 12.21 -2.04 -3.72
C SER A 86 11.25 -1.64 -4.86
N LEU A 87 9.96 -1.46 -4.57
CA LEU A 87 8.96 -1.08 -5.58
C LEU A 87 9.26 0.31 -6.15
N PRO A 88 9.07 0.50 -7.48
CA PRO A 88 9.25 1.80 -8.10
C PRO A 88 8.12 2.76 -7.74
N ASP A 89 8.42 4.06 -7.80
CA ASP A 89 7.42 5.12 -7.57
C ASP A 89 6.42 5.23 -8.72
N ALA A 90 6.75 4.70 -9.91
CA ALA A 90 5.86 4.63 -11.06
C ALA A 90 5.96 3.28 -11.77
N VAL A 91 4.84 2.81 -12.32
CA VAL A 91 4.75 1.62 -13.18
C VAL A 91 3.92 1.97 -14.41
N ALA A 92 4.45 1.69 -15.60
CA ALA A 92 3.81 2.01 -16.87
C ALA A 92 3.39 3.49 -16.99
N GLY A 93 4.12 4.40 -16.32
CA GLY A 93 3.83 5.83 -16.28
C GLY A 93 2.74 6.26 -15.28
N PHE A 94 2.18 5.33 -14.50
CA PHE A 94 1.25 5.65 -13.42
C PHE A 94 1.97 5.79 -12.08
N ASP A 95 1.68 6.85 -11.33
CA ASP A 95 2.25 7.09 -10.00
C ASP A 95 1.69 6.13 -8.94
N ARG A 96 2.55 5.72 -8.00
CA ARG A 96 2.21 4.83 -6.89
C ARG A 96 1.27 5.51 -5.90
N ARG A 97 0.41 4.71 -5.28
CA ARG A 97 -0.60 5.13 -4.33
C ARG A 97 -0.53 4.31 -3.05
N GLU A 98 -1.11 4.88 -2.00
CA GLU A 98 -1.32 4.18 -0.75
C GLU A 98 -2.40 3.09 -0.90
N THR A 99 -2.14 1.95 -0.30
CA THR A 99 -3.10 0.85 -0.11
C THR A 99 -3.32 0.62 1.39
N ASP A 100 -4.41 -0.04 1.74
CA ASP A 100 -4.81 -0.29 3.14
C ASP A 100 -4.34 -1.64 3.70
N SER A 101 -3.78 -2.49 2.83
CA SER A 101 -3.47 -3.88 3.13
C SER A 101 -1.99 -4.19 3.02
N GLN A 102 -1.55 -5.23 3.71
CA GLN A 102 -0.15 -5.61 3.78
C GLN A 102 0.35 -6.18 2.46
N ALA A 103 1.59 -5.83 2.11
CA ALA A 103 2.27 -6.29 0.90
C ALA A 103 1.46 -6.11 -0.39
N THR A 104 0.67 -5.03 -0.45
CA THR A 104 -0.03 -4.59 -1.64
C THR A 104 0.48 -3.23 -2.11
N ALA A 105 0.35 -2.96 -3.41
CA ALA A 105 0.62 -1.66 -4.00
C ALA A 105 -0.34 -1.41 -5.16
N ALA A 106 -0.63 -0.15 -5.43
CA ALA A 106 -1.46 0.27 -6.55
C ALA A 106 -0.83 1.48 -7.25
N TRP A 107 -1.05 1.59 -8.56
CA TRP A 107 -0.61 2.72 -9.37
C TRP A 107 -1.79 3.29 -10.19
N GLY A 108 -1.91 4.61 -10.23
CA GLY A 108 -2.92 5.35 -11.03
C GLY A 108 -4.27 5.62 -10.34
N GLU A 109 -5.00 6.64 -10.82
CA GLU A 109 -6.37 6.99 -10.38
C GLU A 109 -7.35 6.95 -11.58
N PRO A 110 -8.37 6.07 -11.59
CA PRO A 110 -8.50 4.85 -10.80
C PRO A 110 -7.34 3.87 -11.09
N SER A 111 -7.12 2.91 -10.19
CA SER A 111 -6.01 1.94 -10.26
C SER A 111 -5.87 1.33 -11.66
N ALA A 112 -4.71 1.51 -12.27
CA ALA A 112 -4.34 0.92 -13.55
C ALA A 112 -3.54 -0.38 -13.36
N VAL A 113 -2.78 -0.46 -12.27
CA VAL A 113 -1.97 -1.62 -11.88
C VAL A 113 -2.13 -1.85 -10.39
N ILE A 114 -2.38 -3.10 -10.00
CA ILE A 114 -2.49 -3.56 -8.62
C ILE A 114 -1.51 -4.71 -8.43
N LEU A 115 -0.70 -4.66 -7.38
CA LEU A 115 0.27 -5.69 -7.03
C LEU A 115 -0.06 -6.25 -5.65
N ARG A 116 0.07 -7.57 -5.52
CA ARG A 116 -0.06 -8.31 -4.26
C ARG A 116 1.08 -9.31 -4.14
N CYS A 117 1.86 -9.24 -3.06
CA CYS A 117 2.88 -10.23 -2.75
C CYS A 117 2.36 -11.26 -1.75
N GLY A 118 2.73 -12.53 -1.94
CA GLY A 118 2.33 -13.62 -1.05
C GLY A 118 1.15 -14.42 -1.57
N VAL A 119 0.92 -14.43 -2.88
CA VAL A 119 -0.08 -15.32 -3.50
C VAL A 119 0.48 -16.75 -3.60
N PRO A 120 -0.38 -17.77 -3.70
CA PRO A 120 0.07 -19.15 -3.88
C PRO A 120 0.99 -19.29 -5.09
N VAL A 121 2.13 -19.96 -4.89
CA VAL A 121 3.09 -20.20 -5.97
C VAL A 121 2.44 -21.07 -7.04
N PRO A 122 2.42 -20.64 -8.32
CA PRO A 122 1.88 -21.46 -9.39
C PRO A 122 2.65 -22.77 -9.51
N GLY A 123 1.92 -23.88 -9.56
CA GLY A 123 2.49 -25.19 -9.90
C GLY A 123 2.84 -25.27 -11.41
N PRO A 124 3.37 -26.42 -11.87
CA PRO A 124 3.58 -26.66 -13.28
C PRO A 124 2.28 -26.42 -14.08
N THR A 125 2.34 -25.51 -15.05
CA THR A 125 1.18 -25.05 -15.83
C THR A 125 1.51 -25.06 -17.32
N THR A 126 0.46 -25.19 -18.15
CA THR A 126 0.54 -24.98 -19.61
C THR A 126 0.11 -23.57 -20.01
N GLU A 127 -0.20 -22.71 -19.04
CA GLU A 127 -0.50 -21.30 -19.29
C GLU A 127 0.72 -20.58 -19.90
N HIS A 128 0.44 -19.46 -20.57
CA HIS A 128 1.49 -18.72 -21.25
C HIS A 128 2.50 -18.17 -20.25
N CYS A 129 3.77 -18.50 -20.46
CA CYS A 129 4.87 -18.15 -19.58
C CYS A 129 5.86 -17.27 -20.35
N VAL A 130 6.12 -16.07 -19.83
CA VAL A 130 7.01 -15.08 -20.45
C VAL A 130 8.12 -14.68 -19.49
N THR A 131 9.33 -14.53 -20.04
CA THR A 131 10.48 -14.05 -19.28
C THR A 131 10.76 -12.59 -19.64
N ALA A 132 10.83 -11.72 -18.63
CA ALA A 132 11.19 -10.32 -18.78
C ALA A 132 12.20 -9.94 -17.69
N ASN A 133 13.37 -9.42 -18.08
CA ASN A 133 14.45 -9.03 -17.17
C ASN A 133 14.84 -10.12 -16.14
N GLY A 134 14.84 -11.39 -16.57
CA GLY A 134 15.17 -12.53 -15.70
C GLY A 134 14.09 -12.89 -14.66
N ILE A 135 12.89 -12.31 -14.80
CA ILE A 135 11.70 -12.69 -14.06
C ILE A 135 10.78 -13.47 -15.00
N ASP A 136 10.36 -14.66 -14.58
CA ASP A 136 9.38 -15.48 -15.28
C ASP A 136 7.98 -15.17 -14.77
N TRP A 137 7.03 -15.03 -15.69
CA TRP A 137 5.64 -14.65 -15.40
C TRP A 137 4.69 -15.60 -16.11
N VAL A 138 3.75 -16.16 -15.37
CA VAL A 138 2.54 -16.79 -15.92
C VAL A 138 1.52 -15.69 -16.19
N THR A 139 1.00 -15.64 -17.41
CA THR A 139 0.05 -14.61 -17.85
C THR A 139 -1.34 -15.20 -18.04
N ARG A 140 -2.36 -14.56 -17.49
CA ARG A 140 -3.77 -14.89 -17.70
C ARG A 140 -4.55 -13.65 -18.15
N ASP A 141 -5.43 -13.85 -19.11
CA ASP A 141 -6.36 -12.86 -19.60
C ASP A 141 -7.78 -13.30 -19.20
N ASP A 142 -8.44 -12.49 -18.38
CA ASP A 142 -9.81 -12.72 -17.93
C ASP A 142 -10.84 -11.93 -18.77
N GLY A 143 -10.39 -11.30 -19.86
CA GLY A 143 -11.18 -10.53 -20.84
C GLY A 143 -11.30 -9.03 -20.53
N GLU A 144 -11.24 -8.66 -19.25
CA GLU A 144 -11.26 -7.25 -18.80
C GLU A 144 -9.93 -6.82 -18.19
N PHE A 145 -9.26 -7.74 -17.50
CA PHE A 145 -7.97 -7.50 -16.86
C PHE A 145 -6.99 -8.62 -17.17
N TRP A 146 -5.72 -8.24 -17.18
CA TRP A 146 -4.60 -9.15 -17.27
C TRP A 146 -4.00 -9.40 -15.90
N THR A 147 -3.69 -10.66 -15.63
CA THR A 147 -3.00 -11.10 -14.42
C THR A 147 -1.62 -11.65 -14.79
N LEU A 148 -0.58 -11.09 -14.19
CA LEU A 148 0.78 -11.64 -14.21
C LEU A 148 1.10 -12.22 -12.84
N THR A 149 1.45 -13.50 -12.78
CA THR A 149 1.92 -14.13 -11.55
C THR A 149 3.36 -14.61 -11.73
N THR A 150 4.26 -14.26 -10.82
CA THR A 150 5.65 -14.69 -10.91
C THR A 150 5.77 -16.21 -10.82
N TYR A 151 6.53 -16.80 -11.73
CA TYR A 151 6.78 -18.23 -11.77
C TYR A 151 8.13 -18.59 -11.17
N GLY A 152 8.20 -19.75 -10.49
CA GLY A 152 9.45 -20.23 -9.90
C GLY A 152 10.02 -19.33 -8.81
N ARG A 153 9.18 -18.57 -8.10
CA ARG A 153 9.55 -17.71 -6.97
C ARG A 153 8.58 -17.96 -5.81
N SER A 154 9.09 -17.95 -4.58
CA SER A 154 8.30 -18.18 -3.37
C SER A 154 8.71 -17.15 -2.31
N PRO A 155 7.76 -16.33 -1.81
CA PRO A 155 6.35 -16.23 -2.23
C PRO A 155 6.18 -15.72 -3.68
N ALA A 156 5.02 -15.95 -4.29
CA ALA A 156 4.73 -15.41 -5.61
C ALA A 156 4.11 -13.99 -5.50
N ILE A 157 4.37 -13.17 -6.52
CA ILE A 157 3.76 -11.86 -6.70
C ILE A 157 2.74 -11.96 -7.83
N GLU A 158 1.56 -11.40 -7.59
CA GLU A 158 0.48 -11.24 -8.57
C GLU A 158 0.35 -9.75 -8.92
N VAL A 159 0.15 -9.47 -10.20
CA VAL A 159 -0.09 -8.13 -10.72
C VAL A 159 -1.32 -8.17 -11.62
N LEU A 160 -2.34 -7.39 -11.26
CA LEU A 160 -3.56 -7.19 -12.02
C LEU A 160 -3.52 -5.82 -12.70
N PHE A 161 -3.80 -5.75 -13.99
CA PHE A 161 -3.78 -4.49 -14.74
C PHE A 161 -4.68 -4.54 -15.97
N ASP A 162 -5.04 -3.36 -16.47
CA ASP A 162 -5.76 -3.17 -17.74
C ASP A 162 -4.73 -2.93 -18.85
N ASP A 163 -4.64 -3.83 -19.83
CA ASP A 163 -3.65 -3.76 -20.92
C ASP A 163 -3.91 -2.62 -21.91
N THR A 164 -5.13 -2.08 -21.94
CA THR A 164 -5.46 -0.89 -22.73
C THR A 164 -4.86 0.38 -22.13
N ARG A 165 -4.53 0.36 -20.84
CA ARG A 165 -3.94 1.49 -20.09
C ARG A 165 -2.46 1.29 -19.79
N ALA A 166 -2.05 0.07 -19.46
CA ALA A 166 -0.68 -0.27 -19.07
C ALA A 166 -0.16 -1.43 -19.91
N ALA A 167 0.86 -1.19 -20.73
CA ALA A 167 1.47 -2.25 -21.52
C ALA A 167 2.16 -3.30 -20.62
N SER A 168 1.87 -4.58 -20.85
CA SER A 168 2.41 -5.69 -20.04
C SER A 168 3.94 -5.70 -19.97
N SER A 169 4.61 -5.31 -21.07
CA SER A 169 6.07 -5.17 -21.13
C SER A 169 6.59 -4.12 -20.16
N SER A 170 5.97 -2.94 -20.11
CA SER A 170 6.33 -1.87 -19.17
C SER A 170 6.12 -2.32 -17.72
N VAL A 171 4.98 -2.95 -17.43
CA VAL A 171 4.67 -3.48 -16.09
C VAL A 171 5.75 -4.47 -15.62
N MET A 172 6.10 -5.45 -16.47
CA MET A 172 7.14 -6.44 -16.15
C MET A 172 8.53 -5.82 -16.00
N VAL A 173 8.87 -4.85 -16.84
CA VAL A 173 10.19 -4.19 -16.82
C VAL A 173 10.34 -3.34 -15.56
N ASP A 174 9.35 -2.51 -15.23
CA ASP A 174 9.40 -1.58 -14.10
C ASP A 174 9.44 -2.34 -12.76
N LEU A 175 8.73 -3.46 -12.66
CA LEU A 175 8.67 -4.28 -11.44
C LEU A 175 9.87 -5.23 -11.28
N SER A 176 10.69 -5.41 -12.31
CA SER A 176 11.76 -6.44 -12.32
C SER A 176 12.76 -6.31 -11.17
N SER A 177 13.14 -5.08 -10.79
CA SER A 177 14.06 -4.83 -9.67
C SER A 177 13.46 -5.27 -8.32
N ALA A 178 12.17 -5.01 -8.11
CA ALA A 178 11.47 -5.36 -6.88
C ALA A 178 11.22 -6.87 -6.78
N VAL A 179 10.69 -7.45 -7.85
CA VAL A 179 10.43 -8.90 -7.93
C VAL A 179 11.73 -9.70 -7.89
N GLY A 180 12.80 -9.13 -8.44
CA GLY A 180 14.15 -9.67 -8.42
C GLY A 180 14.69 -9.96 -7.01
N ARG A 181 14.12 -9.35 -5.96
CA ARG A 181 14.47 -9.60 -4.56
C ARG A 181 14.09 -11.01 -4.09
N ILE A 182 13.04 -11.59 -4.69
CA ILE A 182 12.58 -12.94 -4.33
C ILE A 182 13.38 -13.96 -5.15
N PRO A 183 14.20 -14.84 -4.56
CA PRO A 183 15.06 -15.75 -5.34
C PRO A 183 14.28 -16.65 -6.30
N ALA A 184 14.83 -16.87 -7.50
CA ALA A 184 14.29 -17.82 -8.46
C ALA A 184 14.74 -19.25 -8.14
N THR A 185 13.78 -20.17 -8.07
CA THR A 185 13.95 -21.63 -7.86
C THR A 185 13.48 -22.46 -9.06
N GLY A 186 12.79 -21.83 -10.00
CA GLY A 186 12.34 -22.40 -11.27
C GLY A 186 12.22 -21.31 -12.33
N GLY A 187 11.66 -21.65 -13.49
CA GLY A 187 11.46 -20.68 -14.57
C GLY A 187 10.71 -21.27 -15.75
N CYS A 188 10.36 -20.41 -16.72
CA CYS A 188 9.64 -20.83 -17.91
C CYS A 188 10.47 -21.87 -18.68
N THR A 189 9.92 -23.07 -18.88
CA THR A 189 10.51 -24.07 -19.77
C THR A 189 10.00 -23.79 -21.17
N THR A 190 10.85 -23.26 -22.05
CA THR A 190 10.46 -22.98 -23.44
C THR A 190 9.81 -24.20 -24.08
N SER A 191 8.50 -24.13 -24.29
CA SER A 191 7.79 -24.89 -25.31
C SER A 191 7.19 -23.88 -26.26
N ALA A 192 8.02 -23.01 -26.86
CA ALA A 192 7.50 -22.19 -27.95
C ALA A 192 7.00 -23.17 -29.03
N PRO A 193 5.73 -23.08 -29.48
CA PRO A 193 5.38 -23.73 -30.73
C PRO A 193 6.34 -23.15 -31.76
N THR A 194 7.09 -24.01 -32.44
CA THR A 194 7.89 -23.64 -33.61
C THR A 194 7.07 -22.65 -34.42
N GLN A 195 7.55 -21.41 -34.54
CA GLN A 195 7.03 -20.45 -35.51
C GLN A 195 7.00 -21.21 -36.84
N ALA A 196 5.82 -21.62 -37.31
CA ALA A 196 5.71 -22.15 -38.66
C ALA A 196 6.33 -21.08 -39.57
N PRO A 197 7.24 -21.45 -40.50
CA PRO A 197 7.82 -20.50 -41.42
C PRO A 197 6.71 -19.65 -42.04
N ILE A 198 6.80 -18.32 -41.93
CA ILE A 198 5.87 -17.40 -42.59
C ILE A 198 5.99 -17.69 -44.09
N PRO A 199 4.97 -18.26 -44.77
CA PRO A 199 5.05 -18.44 -46.21
C PRO A 199 4.90 -17.05 -46.84
N GLY A 200 5.91 -16.60 -47.60
CA GLY A 200 5.77 -15.45 -48.48
C GLY A 200 6.74 -14.28 -48.29
N THR A 201 7.96 -14.49 -47.82
CA THR A 201 9.04 -13.51 -48.13
C THR A 201 9.82 -13.98 -49.35
N ASP A 202 9.19 -13.89 -50.53
CA ASP A 202 9.94 -13.86 -51.78
C ASP A 202 10.56 -12.46 -51.91
N ALA A 203 11.86 -12.37 -51.64
CA ALA A 203 12.62 -11.18 -51.99
C ALA A 203 12.76 -11.09 -53.52
N PRO A 204 12.49 -9.93 -54.16
CA PRO A 204 12.77 -9.78 -55.59
C PRO A 204 14.28 -9.78 -55.81
N SER A 205 14.75 -10.75 -56.59
CA SER A 205 16.09 -10.72 -57.17
C SER A 205 16.08 -9.78 -58.38
N SER A 206 16.90 -8.73 -58.34
CA SER A 206 17.34 -7.97 -59.52
C SER A 206 18.73 -7.42 -59.26
#